data_AF-A0A7V4HRI9-F1
#
_entry.id   AF-A0A7V4HRI9-F1
#
_cell.length_a   1.000
_cell.length_b   1.000
_cell.length_c   1.000
_cell.angle_alpha   90.00
_cell.angle_beta   90.00
_cell.angle_gamma   90.00
#
_symmetry.space_group_name_H-M   'P 1'
#
loop_
_entity.id
_entity.type
_entity.pdbx_description
1 polymer ?
#
loop_
_entity_poly.entity_id
_entity_poly.type
_entity_poly.pdbx_seq_one_letter_code
_entity_poly.pdbx_strand_id
1 'polypeptide(L)'
;MANDKLRRRVAWEAARLMYTREEAEYYRAKLKAARRVAGSDFKPGDLPTNREIRDEIQVMARIQEGDRRDENLRQMRIEALRMMRILWRFRPRLIGSTLTGHVRRGSDIDLHVFSDSLEPITALLESEGLVYEVQRKRVLKAGEEHIYRHVHVRDRFDFELTVYPADKAHHVFKSSITGKPIERASIAELEQLLAEEYPNVVLDQTVLEAESKVDRFQVYEMLLLPLEQVKENPRYHPEGDALYHSLQVFELARDALPYDEEFLLAALLHDVGKAIDPKEHVAAGLEALDGLITPRTAWLIEHHSEAHALREGTLGVRARRRLEASEDYEELKLLAQCDLAGRARGVAVADVREALDYLRELARTCGE
;
A
#
# COMPACT_ATOMS: atom_id res chain seq x y z
N MET A 1 -22.31 -9.46 -36.23
CA MET A 1 -20.84 -9.46 -36.39
C MET A 1 -20.22 -8.09 -36.09
N ALA A 2 -20.71 -6.96 -36.64
CA ALA A 2 -20.20 -5.63 -36.32
C ALA A 2 -20.38 -5.21 -34.84
N ASN A 3 -21.51 -5.58 -34.23
CA ASN A 3 -21.84 -5.23 -32.85
C ASN A 3 -20.99 -5.99 -31.79
N ASP A 4 -20.61 -7.23 -32.08
CA ASP A 4 -19.73 -8.02 -31.19
C ASP A 4 -18.30 -7.46 -31.14
N LYS A 5 -17.82 -6.93 -32.28
CA LYS A 5 -16.52 -6.25 -32.35
C LYS A 5 -16.51 -4.92 -31.60
N LEU A 6 -17.62 -4.18 -31.64
CA LEU A 6 -17.76 -2.95 -30.85
C LEU A 6 -17.81 -3.27 -29.35
N ARG A 7 -18.63 -4.23 -28.94
CA ARG A 7 -18.75 -4.65 -27.54
C ARG A 7 -17.41 -5.08 -26.94
N ARG A 8 -16.61 -5.86 -27.66
CA ARG A 8 -15.26 -6.26 -27.20
C ARG A 8 -14.31 -5.07 -27.06
N ARG A 9 -14.33 -4.12 -28.00
CA ARG A 9 -13.50 -2.90 -27.91
C ARG A 9 -13.89 -2.04 -26.71
N VAL A 10 -15.18 -1.93 -26.42
CA VAL A 10 -15.67 -1.22 -25.23
C VAL A 10 -15.31 -1.98 -23.95
N ALA A 11 -15.36 -3.31 -23.95
CA ALA A 11 -14.95 -4.13 -22.81
C ALA A 11 -13.47 -3.95 -22.47
N TRP A 12 -12.60 -3.99 -23.49
CA TRP A 12 -11.17 -3.77 -23.35
C TRP A 12 -10.85 -2.35 -22.85
N GLU A 13 -11.45 -1.31 -23.42
CA GLU A 13 -11.20 0.07 -22.96
C GLU A 13 -11.74 0.30 -21.54
N ALA A 14 -12.92 -0.26 -21.20
CA ALA A 14 -13.44 -0.20 -19.83
C ALA A 14 -12.53 -0.94 -18.84
N ALA A 15 -11.97 -2.07 -19.24
CA ALA A 15 -10.98 -2.81 -18.46
C ALA A 15 -9.72 -1.98 -18.22
N ARG A 16 -9.21 -1.30 -19.26
CA ARG A 16 -8.06 -0.41 -19.15
C ARG A 16 -8.31 0.71 -18.13
N LEU A 17 -9.45 1.38 -18.21
CA LEU A 17 -9.82 2.48 -17.31
C LEU A 17 -9.90 2.03 -15.85
N MET A 18 -10.42 0.83 -15.61
CA MET A 18 -10.50 0.27 -14.27
C MET A 18 -9.14 -0.22 -13.77
N TYR A 19 -8.31 -0.75 -14.67
CA TYR A 19 -6.98 -1.23 -14.36
C TYR A 19 -6.03 -0.06 -14.00
N THR A 20 -6.08 1.05 -14.74
CA THR A 20 -5.30 2.27 -14.47
C THR A 20 -5.89 3.16 -13.38
N ARG A 21 -6.93 2.70 -12.66
CA ARG A 21 -7.68 3.44 -11.62
C ARG A 21 -8.28 4.78 -12.09
N GLU A 22 -8.43 5.01 -13.40
CA GLU A 22 -9.18 6.17 -13.92
C GLU A 22 -10.68 6.11 -13.56
N GLU A 23 -11.23 4.91 -13.29
CA GLU A 23 -12.62 4.70 -12.86
C GLU A 23 -12.73 3.52 -11.88
N ALA A 24 -13.36 3.74 -10.72
CA ALA A 24 -13.59 2.69 -9.71
C ALA A 24 -14.85 1.85 -9.96
N GLU A 25 -15.82 2.38 -10.70
CA GLU A 25 -17.14 1.75 -10.89
C GLU A 25 -17.33 1.21 -12.31
N TYR A 26 -17.72 -0.06 -12.43
CA TYR A 26 -17.99 -0.72 -13.72
C TYR A 26 -18.98 0.06 -14.61
N TYR A 27 -20.01 0.68 -14.02
CA TYR A 27 -21.00 1.42 -14.80
C TYR A 27 -20.42 2.69 -15.42
N ARG A 28 -19.62 3.44 -14.64
CA ARG A 28 -18.93 4.66 -15.11
C ARG A 28 -17.84 4.31 -16.13
N ALA A 29 -17.07 3.27 -15.86
CA ALA A 29 -16.07 2.73 -16.78
C ALA A 29 -16.70 2.33 -18.13
N LYS A 30 -17.85 1.64 -18.12
CA LYS A 30 -18.59 1.28 -19.35
C LYS A 30 -19.00 2.48 -20.18
N LEU A 31 -19.60 3.47 -19.55
CA LEU A 31 -20.10 4.66 -20.26
C LEU A 31 -18.95 5.50 -20.81
N LYS A 32 -17.88 5.66 -20.03
CA LYS A 32 -16.67 6.40 -20.45
C LYS A 32 -15.96 5.69 -21.60
N ALA A 33 -15.81 4.37 -21.52
CA ALA A 33 -15.24 3.55 -22.59
C ALA A 33 -16.11 3.59 -23.87
N ALA A 34 -17.42 3.44 -23.75
CA ALA A 34 -18.33 3.49 -24.89
C ALA A 34 -18.26 4.85 -25.62
N ARG A 35 -18.22 5.96 -24.86
CA ARG A 35 -18.04 7.30 -25.43
C ARG A 35 -16.70 7.47 -26.12
N ARG A 36 -15.61 6.94 -25.56
CA ARG A 36 -14.27 7.01 -26.19
C ARG A 36 -14.18 6.16 -27.46
N VAL A 37 -14.86 5.02 -27.51
CA VAL A 37 -14.75 4.05 -28.60
C VAL A 37 -15.74 4.33 -29.74
N ALA A 38 -16.96 4.79 -29.43
CA ALA A 38 -18.06 4.98 -30.39
C ALA A 38 -18.72 6.37 -30.34
N GLY A 39 -18.25 7.30 -29.49
CA GLY A 39 -18.87 8.61 -29.35
C GLY A 39 -20.29 8.52 -28.77
N SER A 40 -21.25 9.16 -29.41
CA SER A 40 -22.66 9.13 -29.02
C SER A 40 -23.47 8.02 -29.68
N ASP A 41 -22.86 7.24 -30.58
CA ASP A 41 -23.55 6.26 -31.42
C ASP A 41 -23.37 4.83 -30.87
N PHE A 42 -24.03 4.54 -29.75
CA PHE A 42 -24.13 3.20 -29.17
C PHE A 42 -25.48 2.99 -28.48
N LYS A 43 -25.99 1.75 -28.51
CA LYS A 43 -27.22 1.36 -27.81
C LYS A 43 -26.88 0.62 -26.51
N PRO A 44 -27.80 0.57 -25.52
CA PRO A 44 -27.57 -0.15 -24.27
C PRO A 44 -27.22 -1.64 -24.46
N GLY A 45 -27.76 -2.27 -25.51
CA GLY A 45 -27.43 -3.65 -25.87
C GLY A 45 -26.04 -3.85 -26.46
N ASP A 46 -25.32 -2.79 -26.81
CA ASP A 46 -23.98 -2.83 -27.40
C ASP A 46 -22.89 -2.76 -26.31
N LEU A 47 -23.29 -2.42 -25.08
CA LEU A 47 -22.39 -2.36 -23.93
C LEU A 47 -22.04 -3.76 -23.41
N PRO A 48 -20.80 -3.95 -22.94
CA PRO A 48 -20.39 -5.20 -22.32
C PRO A 48 -21.01 -5.39 -20.93
N THR A 49 -21.11 -6.63 -20.52
CA THR A 49 -21.44 -7.04 -19.16
C THR A 49 -20.27 -6.78 -18.21
N ASN A 50 -20.54 -6.69 -16.90
CA ASN A 50 -19.48 -6.58 -15.90
C ASN A 50 -18.54 -7.82 -15.93
N ARG A 51 -19.07 -8.98 -16.35
CA ARG A 51 -18.28 -10.19 -16.53
C ARG A 51 -17.26 -10.03 -17.65
N GLU A 52 -17.70 -9.60 -18.84
CA GLU A 52 -16.79 -9.39 -19.98
C GLU A 52 -15.69 -8.37 -19.66
N ILE A 53 -16.00 -7.31 -18.91
CA ILE A 53 -14.97 -6.35 -18.45
C ILE A 53 -14.03 -6.98 -17.45
N ARG A 54 -14.54 -7.78 -16.50
CA ARG A 54 -13.69 -8.50 -15.54
C ARG A 54 -12.73 -9.43 -16.27
N ASP A 55 -13.22 -10.18 -17.26
CA ASP A 55 -12.43 -11.11 -18.05
C ASP A 55 -11.30 -10.36 -18.80
N GLU A 56 -11.59 -9.20 -19.39
CA GLU A 56 -10.57 -8.35 -20.04
C GLU A 56 -9.56 -7.77 -19.04
N ILE A 57 -10.00 -7.37 -17.84
CA ILE A 57 -9.05 -6.92 -16.80
C ILE A 57 -8.12 -8.06 -16.39
N GLN A 58 -8.61 -9.30 -16.33
CA GLN A 58 -7.77 -10.47 -16.06
C GLN A 58 -6.73 -10.68 -17.17
N VAL A 59 -7.10 -10.48 -18.44
CA VAL A 59 -6.16 -10.57 -19.56
C VAL A 59 -5.10 -9.46 -19.47
N MET A 60 -5.50 -8.22 -19.16
CA MET A 60 -4.56 -7.10 -18.99
C MET A 60 -3.59 -7.30 -17.83
N ALA A 61 -4.10 -7.75 -16.67
CA ALA A 61 -3.26 -8.07 -15.51
C ALA A 61 -2.25 -9.17 -15.84
N ARG A 62 -2.65 -10.24 -16.54
CA ARG A 62 -1.73 -11.31 -16.98
C ARG A 62 -0.63 -10.80 -17.90
N ILE A 63 -0.94 -9.87 -18.80
CA ILE A 63 0.03 -9.34 -19.77
C ILE A 63 1.02 -8.37 -19.12
N GLN A 64 0.60 -7.62 -18.10
CA GLN A 64 1.46 -6.63 -17.45
C GLN A 64 2.21 -7.13 -16.21
N GLU A 65 1.67 -8.10 -15.45
CA GLU A 65 2.14 -8.36 -14.09
C GLU A 65 2.99 -9.65 -13.91
N GLY A 66 3.07 -10.54 -14.91
CA GLY A 66 4.03 -11.67 -14.96
C GLY A 66 4.21 -12.49 -13.65
N ASP A 67 5.41 -13.06 -13.45
CA ASP A 67 5.78 -13.89 -12.27
C ASP A 67 5.64 -13.15 -10.93
N ARG A 68 5.66 -11.80 -10.94
CA ARG A 68 5.56 -10.96 -9.73
C ARG A 68 4.15 -10.98 -9.12
N ARG A 69 3.11 -11.24 -9.91
CA ARG A 69 1.72 -11.36 -9.43
C ARG A 69 1.53 -12.62 -8.59
N ASP A 70 2.12 -13.73 -9.03
CA ASP A 70 2.01 -15.01 -8.35
C ASP A 70 2.75 -14.95 -7.00
N GLU A 71 3.88 -14.24 -6.96
CA GLU A 71 4.59 -13.97 -5.71
C GLU A 71 3.78 -13.08 -4.75
N ASN A 72 3.24 -11.96 -5.20
CA ASN A 72 2.43 -11.08 -4.35
C ASN A 72 1.17 -11.79 -3.82
N LEU A 73 0.48 -12.57 -4.67
CA LEU A 73 -0.67 -13.38 -4.26
C LEU A 73 -0.28 -14.42 -3.21
N ARG A 74 0.87 -15.09 -3.40
CA ARG A 74 1.41 -16.04 -2.43
C ARG A 74 1.64 -15.37 -1.08
N GLN A 75 2.32 -14.22 -1.07
CA GLN A 75 2.56 -13.44 0.15
C GLN A 75 1.24 -13.04 0.82
N MET A 76 0.26 -12.52 0.06
CA MET A 76 -1.05 -12.16 0.62
C MET A 76 -1.78 -13.35 1.26
N ARG A 77 -1.69 -14.55 0.69
CA ARG A 77 -2.34 -15.74 1.26
C ARG A 77 -1.63 -16.24 2.52
N ILE A 78 -0.30 -16.13 2.59
CA ILE A 78 0.48 -16.42 3.81
C ILE A 78 0.09 -15.44 4.93
N GLU A 79 0.05 -14.14 4.63
CA GLU A 79 -0.34 -13.10 5.60
C GLU A 79 -1.81 -13.23 6.01
N ALA A 80 -2.69 -13.64 5.09
CA ALA A 80 -4.07 -14.02 5.41
C ALA A 80 -4.11 -15.16 6.43
N LEU A 81 -3.34 -16.22 6.22
CA LEU A 81 -3.28 -17.35 7.16
C LEU A 81 -2.76 -16.91 8.53
N ARG A 82 -1.71 -16.08 8.57
CA ARG A 82 -1.16 -15.49 9.81
C ARG A 82 -2.25 -14.75 10.60
N MET A 83 -2.91 -13.79 9.97
CA MET A 83 -3.98 -13.01 10.60
C MET A 83 -5.16 -13.89 11.03
N MET A 84 -5.51 -14.90 10.22
CA MET A 84 -6.56 -15.86 10.59
C MET A 84 -6.17 -16.71 11.81
N ARG A 85 -4.88 -17.05 11.99
CA ARG A 85 -4.37 -17.74 13.19
C ARG A 85 -4.43 -16.85 14.42
N ILE A 86 -4.08 -15.57 14.31
CA ILE A 86 -4.28 -14.58 15.39
C ILE A 86 -5.77 -14.53 15.78
N LEU A 87 -6.64 -14.34 14.78
CA LEU A 87 -8.09 -14.18 14.96
C LEU A 87 -8.85 -15.50 15.19
N TRP A 88 -8.17 -16.64 15.46
CA TRP A 88 -8.77 -17.98 15.42
C TRP A 88 -10.05 -18.12 16.26
N ARG A 89 -10.12 -17.42 17.41
CA ARG A 89 -11.26 -17.40 18.33
C ARG A 89 -12.55 -16.89 17.68
N PHE A 90 -12.44 -16.08 16.64
CA PHE A 90 -13.55 -15.47 15.91
C PHE A 90 -13.91 -16.22 14.62
N ARG A 91 -13.39 -17.45 14.44
CA ARG A 91 -13.69 -18.35 13.31
C ARG A 91 -13.52 -17.67 11.94
N PRO A 92 -12.36 -17.04 11.67
CA PRO A 92 -12.18 -16.20 10.51
C PRO A 92 -12.34 -17.00 9.22
N ARG A 93 -12.83 -16.32 8.18
CA ARG A 93 -12.95 -16.88 6.83
C ARG A 93 -12.36 -15.92 5.83
N LEU A 94 -11.35 -16.38 5.09
CA LEU A 94 -10.82 -15.65 3.94
C LEU A 94 -11.86 -15.63 2.84
N ILE A 95 -12.08 -14.46 2.25
CA ILE A 95 -12.95 -14.28 1.09
C ILE A 95 -12.25 -13.41 0.04
N GLY A 96 -12.94 -13.10 -1.05
CA GLY A 96 -12.50 -12.05 -1.95
C GLY A 96 -11.33 -12.43 -2.86
N SER A 97 -10.54 -11.42 -3.21
CA SER A 97 -9.54 -11.51 -4.28
C SER A 97 -8.37 -12.43 -3.93
N THR A 98 -7.94 -12.43 -2.67
CA THR A 98 -6.84 -13.24 -2.12
C THR A 98 -7.13 -14.74 -2.15
N LEU A 99 -8.39 -15.14 -1.89
CA LEU A 99 -8.80 -16.54 -2.02
C LEU A 99 -8.86 -16.95 -3.50
N THR A 100 -9.59 -16.17 -4.30
CA THR A 100 -9.92 -16.54 -5.68
C THR A 100 -8.77 -16.32 -6.69
N GLY A 101 -7.63 -15.77 -6.25
CA GLY A 101 -6.46 -15.49 -7.10
C GLY A 101 -6.63 -14.25 -8.00
N HIS A 102 -7.65 -13.43 -7.76
CA HIS A 102 -7.96 -12.24 -8.57
C HIS A 102 -7.43 -10.95 -7.94
N VAL A 103 -6.32 -11.03 -7.22
CA VAL A 103 -5.63 -9.87 -6.64
C VAL A 103 -5.21 -8.91 -7.75
N ARG A 104 -5.40 -7.62 -7.46
CA ARG A 104 -4.97 -6.45 -8.23
C ARG A 104 -4.04 -5.59 -7.38
N ARG A 105 -3.33 -4.64 -8.00
CA ARG A 105 -2.54 -3.63 -7.26
C ARG A 105 -3.38 -2.94 -6.19
N GLY A 106 -2.91 -2.97 -4.94
CA GLY A 106 -3.58 -2.38 -3.77
C GLY A 106 -4.83 -3.12 -3.29
N SER A 107 -4.98 -4.41 -3.59
CA SER A 107 -6.05 -5.20 -2.97
C SER A 107 -5.76 -5.42 -1.50
N ASP A 108 -6.80 -5.30 -0.69
CA ASP A 108 -6.86 -5.69 0.70
C ASP A 108 -7.13 -7.20 0.87
N ILE A 109 -6.89 -7.70 2.09
CA ILE A 109 -7.23 -9.05 2.51
C ILE A 109 -8.57 -9.00 3.25
N ASP A 110 -9.62 -9.45 2.56
CA ASP A 110 -10.97 -9.52 3.11
C ASP A 110 -11.16 -10.73 4.02
N LEU A 111 -11.47 -10.50 5.30
CA LEU A 111 -11.83 -11.54 6.26
C LEU A 111 -13.25 -11.34 6.79
N HIS A 112 -14.04 -12.41 6.82
CA HIS A 112 -15.23 -12.46 7.67
C HIS A 112 -14.86 -13.00 9.04
N VAL A 113 -15.25 -12.30 10.10
CA VAL A 113 -15.08 -12.72 11.49
C VAL A 113 -16.42 -12.73 12.22
N PHE A 114 -16.55 -13.58 13.23
CA PHE A 114 -17.83 -13.84 13.91
C PHE A 114 -17.73 -13.55 15.40
N SER A 115 -18.43 -12.51 15.83
CA SER A 115 -18.53 -12.06 17.22
C SER A 115 -19.79 -11.21 17.42
N ASP A 116 -20.42 -11.34 18.59
CA ASP A 116 -21.60 -10.54 18.94
C ASP A 116 -21.25 -9.11 19.37
N SER A 117 -19.97 -8.87 19.70
CA SER A 117 -19.43 -7.57 20.12
C SER A 117 -18.07 -7.28 19.44
N LEU A 118 -17.69 -6.01 19.34
CA LEU A 118 -16.43 -5.60 18.71
C LEU A 118 -15.26 -5.63 19.70
N GLU A 119 -15.55 -5.37 20.97
CA GLU A 119 -14.59 -5.23 22.06
C GLU A 119 -13.59 -6.40 22.17
N PRO A 120 -13.97 -7.69 22.03
CA PRO A 120 -13.00 -8.77 22.12
C PRO A 120 -12.07 -8.83 20.89
N ILE A 121 -12.55 -8.39 19.72
CA ILE A 121 -11.75 -8.33 18.49
C ILE A 121 -10.73 -7.20 18.63
N THR A 122 -11.18 -6.00 18.99
CA THR A 122 -10.29 -4.83 19.14
C THR A 122 -9.28 -5.02 20.25
N ALA A 123 -9.67 -5.61 21.39
CA ALA A 123 -8.73 -5.91 22.48
C ALA A 123 -7.64 -6.90 22.06
N LEU A 124 -7.98 -7.89 21.21
CA LEU A 124 -6.99 -8.81 20.66
C LEU A 124 -6.02 -8.08 19.72
N LEU A 125 -6.54 -7.27 18.80
CA LEU A 125 -5.70 -6.47 17.89
C LEU A 125 -4.75 -5.55 18.66
N GLU A 126 -5.21 -4.92 19.74
CA GLU A 126 -4.38 -4.09 20.63
C GLU A 126 -3.29 -4.91 21.33
N SER A 127 -3.61 -6.10 21.84
CA SER A 127 -2.61 -6.95 22.50
C SER A 127 -1.52 -7.45 21.56
N GLU A 128 -1.83 -7.56 20.26
CA GLU A 128 -0.89 -7.92 19.20
C GLU A 128 -0.17 -6.69 18.61
N GLY A 129 -0.44 -5.47 19.12
CA GLY A 129 0.20 -4.24 18.65
C GLY A 129 -0.25 -3.78 17.26
N LEU A 130 -1.38 -4.27 16.76
CA LEU A 130 -1.88 -3.99 15.41
C LEU A 130 -2.64 -2.66 15.38
N VAL A 131 -2.32 -1.82 14.38
CA VAL A 131 -3.01 -0.55 14.14
C VAL A 131 -4.31 -0.81 13.41
N TYR A 132 -5.44 -0.28 13.89
CA TYR A 132 -6.74 -0.49 13.26
C TYR A 132 -7.68 0.73 13.32
N GLU A 133 -8.64 0.77 12.41
CA GLU A 133 -9.73 1.74 12.37
C GLU A 133 -11.09 1.03 12.31
N VAL A 134 -12.08 1.52 13.08
CA VAL A 134 -13.44 0.95 13.09
C VAL A 134 -14.37 1.83 12.27
N GLN A 135 -14.95 1.24 11.22
CA GLN A 135 -15.94 1.88 10.38
C GLN A 135 -17.33 1.25 10.55
N ARG A 136 -18.36 2.12 10.62
CA ARG A 136 -19.77 1.71 10.76
C ARG A 136 -20.52 2.11 9.51
N LYS A 137 -20.87 1.14 8.67
CA LYS A 137 -21.63 1.38 7.43
C LYS A 137 -23.09 0.98 7.62
N ARG A 138 -23.99 1.95 7.53
CA ARG A 138 -25.43 1.69 7.52
C ARG A 138 -25.84 1.36 6.09
N VAL A 139 -26.40 0.17 5.89
CA VAL A 139 -26.87 -0.29 4.58
C VAL A 139 -28.34 -0.64 4.70
N LEU A 140 -29.18 0.04 3.91
CA LEU A 140 -30.57 -0.34 3.72
C LEU A 140 -30.64 -1.47 2.69
N LYS A 141 -31.00 -2.67 3.13
CA LYS A 141 -31.17 -3.83 2.24
C LYS A 141 -32.56 -4.42 2.46
N ALA A 142 -33.36 -4.47 1.39
CA ALA A 142 -34.74 -4.98 1.40
C ALA A 142 -35.68 -4.29 2.43
N GLY A 143 -35.46 -3.01 2.73
CA GLY A 143 -36.28 -2.26 3.70
C GLY A 143 -35.85 -2.42 5.17
N GLU A 144 -34.86 -3.27 5.45
CA GLU A 144 -34.27 -3.44 6.78
C GLU A 144 -32.92 -2.72 6.87
N GLU A 145 -32.75 -1.92 7.92
CA GLU A 145 -31.49 -1.23 8.21
C GLU A 145 -30.49 -2.22 8.82
N HIS A 146 -29.42 -2.52 8.07
CA HIS A 146 -28.33 -3.36 8.54
C HIS A 146 -27.10 -2.47 8.84
N ILE A 147 -26.59 -2.56 10.06
CA ILE A 147 -25.33 -1.91 10.45
C ILE A 147 -24.21 -2.92 10.24
N TYR A 148 -23.40 -2.70 9.21
CA TYR A 148 -22.17 -3.47 9.00
C TYR A 148 -21.04 -2.79 9.77
N ARG A 149 -20.30 -3.60 10.53
CA ARG A 149 -19.14 -3.17 11.30
C ARG A 149 -17.90 -3.71 10.59
N HIS A 150 -17.10 -2.79 10.09
CA HIS A 150 -15.84 -3.09 9.43
C HIS A 150 -14.70 -2.64 10.34
N VAL A 151 -13.69 -3.48 10.51
CA VAL A 151 -12.44 -3.13 11.17
C VAL A 151 -11.35 -3.22 10.12
N HIS A 152 -10.72 -2.09 9.82
CA HIS A 152 -9.60 -2.02 8.89
C HIS A 152 -8.31 -2.13 9.70
N VAL A 153 -7.55 -3.19 9.49
CA VAL A 153 -6.26 -3.41 10.18
C VAL A 153 -5.13 -3.10 9.22
N ARG A 154 -4.19 -2.26 9.67
CA ARG A 154 -2.98 -1.92 8.92
C ARG A 154 -1.85 -2.84 9.34
N ASP A 155 -1.23 -3.42 8.33
CA ASP A 155 -0.10 -4.32 8.45
C ASP A 155 0.61 -4.35 7.09
N ARG A 156 1.52 -5.30 6.85
CA ARG A 156 2.18 -5.51 5.57
C ARG A 156 1.21 -5.53 4.39
N PHE A 157 0.03 -6.13 4.57
CA PHE A 157 -1.15 -5.93 3.73
C PHE A 157 -2.29 -5.39 4.56
N ASP A 158 -3.13 -4.55 3.97
CA ASP A 158 -4.31 -4.04 4.67
C ASP A 158 -5.36 -5.15 4.75
N PHE A 159 -5.99 -5.28 5.91
CA PHE A 159 -7.07 -6.23 6.13
C PHE A 159 -8.39 -5.52 6.32
N GLU A 160 -9.44 -5.96 5.63
CA GLU A 160 -10.82 -5.55 5.89
C GLU A 160 -11.53 -6.68 6.63
N LEU A 161 -11.80 -6.48 7.94
CA LEU A 161 -12.55 -7.42 8.75
C LEU A 161 -14.03 -7.04 8.76
N THR A 162 -14.87 -7.82 8.08
CA THR A 162 -16.32 -7.69 8.21
C THR A 162 -16.81 -8.53 9.40
N VAL A 163 -17.37 -7.87 10.41
CA VAL A 163 -17.84 -8.51 11.64
C VAL A 163 -19.31 -8.89 11.55
N TYR A 164 -19.59 -10.19 11.67
CA TYR A 164 -20.94 -10.75 11.75
C TYR A 164 -21.26 -11.27 13.15
N PRO A 165 -22.54 -11.32 13.55
CA PRO A 165 -22.97 -12.03 14.75
C PRO A 165 -22.51 -13.50 14.76
N ALA A 166 -22.27 -14.05 15.96
CA ALA A 166 -21.67 -15.38 16.12
C ALA A 166 -22.54 -16.51 15.55
N ASP A 167 -23.87 -16.35 15.58
CA ASP A 167 -24.85 -17.30 15.03
C ASP A 167 -24.80 -17.40 13.49
N LYS A 168 -24.25 -16.40 12.81
CA LYS A 168 -24.10 -16.38 11.34
C LYS A 168 -22.83 -17.07 10.84
N ALA A 169 -22.04 -17.71 11.70
CA ALA A 169 -20.81 -18.42 11.31
C ALA A 169 -21.00 -19.45 10.18
N HIS A 170 -22.15 -20.13 10.17
CA HIS A 170 -22.48 -21.13 9.14
C HIS A 170 -23.28 -20.57 7.97
N HIS A 171 -23.74 -19.32 8.06
CA HIS A 171 -24.56 -18.69 7.03
C HIS A 171 -23.77 -18.52 5.73
N VAL A 172 -24.39 -18.86 4.61
CA VAL A 172 -23.82 -18.70 3.27
C VAL A 172 -24.24 -17.34 2.72
N PHE A 173 -23.35 -16.37 2.81
CA PHE A 173 -23.58 -15.04 2.27
C PHE A 173 -23.55 -15.04 0.73
N LYS A 174 -24.34 -14.16 0.12
CA LYS A 174 -24.34 -13.95 -1.33
C LYS A 174 -23.52 -12.73 -1.69
N SER A 175 -22.70 -12.85 -2.72
CA SER A 175 -21.90 -11.76 -3.26
C SER A 175 -22.83 -10.66 -3.77
N SER A 176 -22.57 -9.41 -3.36
CA SER A 176 -23.26 -8.23 -3.88
C SER A 176 -22.99 -7.98 -5.37
N ILE A 177 -21.92 -8.57 -5.91
CA ILE A 177 -21.48 -8.37 -7.30
C ILE A 177 -22.06 -9.44 -8.23
N THR A 178 -22.03 -10.71 -7.82
CA THR A 178 -22.42 -11.84 -8.68
C THR A 178 -23.77 -12.45 -8.30
N GLY A 179 -24.30 -12.14 -7.10
CA GLY A 179 -25.52 -12.77 -6.55
C GLY A 179 -25.36 -14.25 -6.15
N LYS A 180 -24.19 -14.85 -6.42
CA LYS A 180 -23.84 -16.23 -6.07
C LYS A 180 -23.34 -16.33 -4.62
N PRO A 181 -23.32 -17.54 -4.02
CA PRO A 181 -22.60 -17.78 -2.77
C PRO A 181 -21.18 -17.22 -2.81
N ILE A 182 -20.77 -16.53 -1.75
CA ILE A 182 -19.40 -16.03 -1.62
C ILE A 182 -18.48 -17.23 -1.35
N GLU A 183 -17.47 -17.38 -2.20
CA GLU A 183 -16.37 -18.31 -1.95
C GLU A 183 -15.63 -17.90 -0.69
N ARG A 184 -15.42 -18.86 0.21
CA ARG A 184 -14.79 -18.63 1.51
C ARG A 184 -13.92 -19.81 1.89
N ALA A 185 -12.83 -19.55 2.60
CA ALA A 185 -11.95 -20.59 3.13
C ALA A 185 -11.77 -20.42 4.64
N SER A 186 -11.86 -21.54 5.37
CA SER A 186 -11.36 -21.70 6.74
C SER A 186 -9.84 -21.70 6.79
N ILE A 187 -9.29 -21.65 8.01
CA ILE A 187 -7.84 -21.86 8.23
C ILE A 187 -7.40 -23.18 7.56
N ALA A 188 -8.07 -24.29 7.85
CA ALA A 188 -7.70 -25.60 7.30
C ALA A 188 -7.85 -25.68 5.76
N GLU A 189 -8.88 -25.03 5.20
CA GLU A 189 -9.09 -24.99 3.74
C GLU A 189 -8.03 -24.13 3.06
N LEU A 190 -7.59 -23.03 3.70
CA LEU A 190 -6.50 -22.20 3.19
C LEU A 190 -5.14 -22.90 3.32
N GLU A 191 -4.88 -23.59 4.43
CA GLU A 191 -3.67 -24.41 4.61
C GLU A 191 -3.58 -25.50 3.53
N GLN A 192 -4.69 -26.17 3.24
CA GLN A 192 -4.75 -27.16 2.17
C GLN A 192 -4.48 -26.52 0.80
N LEU A 193 -5.12 -25.40 0.49
CA LEU A 193 -4.88 -24.66 -0.75
C LEU A 193 -3.40 -24.27 -0.89
N LEU A 194 -2.79 -23.76 0.17
CA LEU A 194 -1.39 -23.35 0.18
C LEU A 194 -0.45 -24.55 -0.03
N ALA A 195 -0.75 -25.71 0.58
CA ALA A 195 0.03 -26.92 0.38
C ALA A 195 -0.08 -27.47 -1.05
N GLU A 196 -1.25 -27.35 -1.69
CA GLU A 196 -1.48 -27.77 -3.07
C GLU A 196 -0.82 -26.82 -4.08
N GLU A 197 -0.95 -25.50 -3.89
CA GLU A 197 -0.42 -24.51 -4.83
C GLU A 197 1.08 -24.23 -4.62
N TYR A 198 1.59 -24.37 -3.39
CA TYR A 198 2.98 -24.04 -3.03
C TYR A 198 3.67 -25.20 -2.27
N PRO A 199 3.84 -26.39 -2.90
CA PRO A 199 4.30 -27.60 -2.22
C PRO A 199 5.73 -27.53 -1.66
N ASN A 200 6.52 -26.56 -2.11
CA ASN A 200 7.90 -26.34 -1.65
C ASN A 200 7.99 -25.37 -0.45
N VAL A 201 6.87 -24.84 0.04
CA VAL A 201 6.83 -23.89 1.16
C VAL A 201 6.58 -24.65 2.47
N VAL A 202 7.48 -24.48 3.44
CA VAL A 202 7.28 -25.00 4.80
C VAL A 202 6.35 -24.05 5.55
N LEU A 203 5.05 -24.28 5.42
CA LEU A 203 4.00 -23.34 5.80
C LEU A 203 4.14 -22.77 7.22
N ASP A 204 4.36 -23.62 8.22
CA ASP A 204 4.49 -23.15 9.61
C ASP A 204 5.71 -22.27 9.82
N GLN A 205 6.82 -22.59 9.16
CA GLN A 205 8.01 -21.75 9.22
C GLN A 205 7.77 -20.41 8.52
N THR A 206 7.13 -20.41 7.36
CA THR A 206 6.85 -19.17 6.60
C THR A 206 5.83 -18.28 7.30
N VAL A 207 4.82 -18.86 7.97
CA VAL A 207 3.89 -18.10 8.82
C VAL A 207 4.61 -17.53 10.03
N LEU A 208 5.48 -18.30 10.70
CA LEU A 208 6.28 -17.79 11.83
C LEU A 208 7.24 -16.66 11.41
N GLU A 209 7.84 -16.77 10.22
CA GLU A 209 8.64 -15.71 9.61
C GLU A 209 7.79 -14.46 9.30
N ALA A 210 6.55 -14.63 8.86
CA ALA A 210 5.60 -13.54 8.65
C ALA A 210 5.12 -12.91 9.98
N GLU A 211 5.00 -13.67 11.07
CA GLU A 211 4.74 -13.16 12.43
C GLU A 211 5.90 -12.34 12.96
N SER A 212 7.13 -12.71 12.62
CA SER A 212 8.35 -12.06 13.11
C SER A 212 8.82 -10.87 12.26
N LYS A 213 8.28 -10.71 11.05
CA LYS A 213 8.63 -9.60 10.15
C LYS A 213 7.94 -8.33 10.59
N VAL A 214 8.71 -7.46 11.24
CA VAL A 214 8.31 -6.07 11.52
C VAL A 214 7.99 -5.37 10.19
N ASP A 215 6.80 -4.78 10.09
CA ASP A 215 6.47 -3.92 8.97
C ASP A 215 7.31 -2.64 9.05
N ARG A 216 8.36 -2.57 8.23
CA ARG A 216 9.29 -1.43 8.21
C ARG A 216 8.57 -0.08 8.04
N PHE A 217 7.44 -0.04 7.34
CA PHE A 217 6.68 1.20 7.15
C PHE A 217 6.00 1.68 8.43
N GLN A 218 5.62 0.76 9.32
CA GLN A 218 5.12 1.12 10.65
C GLN A 218 6.23 1.75 11.50
N VAL A 219 7.46 1.22 11.41
CA VAL A 219 8.62 1.82 12.08
C VAL A 219 8.91 3.21 11.50
N TYR A 220 8.85 3.38 10.17
CA TYR A 220 9.00 4.70 9.54
C TYR A 220 7.93 5.68 10.02
N GLU A 221 6.67 5.27 10.12
CA GLU A 221 5.60 6.11 10.67
C GLU A 221 5.93 6.54 12.11
N MET A 222 6.37 5.60 12.96
CA MET A 222 6.78 5.89 14.33
C MET A 222 7.97 6.86 14.44
N LEU A 223 8.89 6.83 13.48
CA LEU A 223 10.05 7.73 13.42
C LEU A 223 9.69 9.12 12.86
N LEU A 224 8.71 9.20 11.95
CA LEU A 224 8.27 10.44 11.33
C LEU A 224 7.38 11.28 12.25
N LEU A 225 6.41 10.67 12.93
CA LEU A 225 5.41 11.41 13.74
C LEU A 225 6.04 12.34 14.80
N PRO A 226 7.11 11.98 15.52
CA PRO A 226 7.76 12.87 16.48
C PRO A 226 8.34 14.16 15.87
N LEU A 227 8.66 14.17 14.57
CA LEU A 227 9.24 15.34 13.90
C LEU A 227 8.29 16.56 13.88
N GLU A 228 6.98 16.37 14.04
CA GLU A 228 6.00 17.47 14.11
C GLU A 228 6.31 18.41 15.30
N GLN A 229 6.90 17.85 16.36
CA GLN A 229 7.29 18.58 17.57
C GLN A 229 8.68 19.20 17.47
N VAL A 230 9.48 18.83 16.47
CA VAL A 230 10.82 19.38 16.25
C VAL A 230 10.70 20.69 15.50
N LYS A 231 10.73 21.81 16.23
CA LYS A 231 10.68 23.15 15.64
C LYS A 231 12.04 23.56 15.08
N GLU A 232 12.04 23.89 13.81
CA GLU A 232 13.23 24.28 13.07
C GLU A 232 13.50 25.78 13.21
N ASN A 233 14.74 26.17 12.91
CA ASN A 233 15.15 27.56 12.97
C ASN A 233 14.43 28.37 11.86
N PRO A 234 13.55 29.34 12.18
CA PRO A 234 12.74 30.04 11.19
C PRO A 234 13.54 30.85 10.16
N ARG A 235 14.82 31.11 10.43
CA ARG A 235 15.73 31.78 9.49
C ARG A 235 16.12 30.88 8.32
N TYR A 236 16.30 29.60 8.57
CA TYR A 236 16.78 28.62 7.58
C TYR A 236 15.66 27.70 7.09
N HIS A 237 14.65 27.50 7.94
CA HIS A 237 13.50 26.63 7.74
C HIS A 237 12.21 27.42 8.02
N PRO A 238 11.79 28.30 7.09
CA PRO A 238 10.59 29.11 7.25
C PRO A 238 9.29 28.30 7.32
N GLU A 239 9.30 27.03 6.90
CA GLU A 239 8.19 26.08 6.89
C GLU A 239 7.70 25.68 8.28
N GLY A 240 8.58 25.66 9.29
CA GLY A 240 8.20 25.49 10.70
C GLY A 240 8.80 24.29 11.39
N ASP A 241 8.27 23.08 11.15
CA ASP A 241 8.74 21.85 11.78
C ASP A 241 9.32 20.84 10.81
N ALA A 242 10.13 19.93 11.37
CA ALA A 242 10.87 18.94 10.60
C ALA A 242 9.96 17.95 9.88
N LEU A 243 8.78 17.62 10.42
CA LEU A 243 7.86 16.71 9.71
C LEU A 243 7.34 17.35 8.43
N TYR A 244 6.86 18.59 8.53
CA TYR A 244 6.37 19.32 7.37
C TYR A 244 7.48 19.54 6.34
N HIS A 245 8.72 19.77 6.79
CA HIS A 245 9.90 19.79 5.93
C HIS A 245 10.09 18.47 5.18
N SER A 246 10.21 17.34 5.88
CA SER A 246 10.41 16.02 5.27
C SER A 246 9.32 15.67 4.24
N LEU A 247 8.06 16.02 4.50
CA LEU A 247 6.96 15.81 3.56
C LEU A 247 7.09 16.67 2.30
N GLN A 248 7.56 17.93 2.41
CA GLN A 248 7.86 18.74 1.22
C GLN A 248 9.02 18.16 0.40
N VAL A 249 10.09 17.72 1.06
CA VAL A 249 11.25 17.11 0.41
C VAL A 249 10.83 15.83 -0.33
N PHE A 250 10.01 15.00 0.29
CA PHE A 250 9.42 13.81 -0.33
C PHE A 250 8.58 14.14 -1.57
N GLU A 251 7.70 15.15 -1.51
CA GLU A 251 6.88 15.56 -2.64
C GLU A 251 7.73 16.01 -3.83
N LEU A 252 8.76 16.84 -3.58
CA LEU A 252 9.69 17.29 -4.61
C LEU A 252 10.52 16.14 -5.19
N ALA A 253 10.94 15.22 -4.34
CA ALA A 253 11.66 14.02 -4.76
C ALA A 253 10.76 13.11 -5.62
N ARG A 254 9.48 12.97 -5.26
CA ARG A 254 8.48 12.21 -6.01
C ARG A 254 8.22 12.80 -7.38
N ASP A 255 8.16 14.12 -7.50
CA ASP A 255 8.02 14.78 -8.80
C ASP A 255 9.26 14.59 -9.70
N ALA A 256 10.45 14.47 -9.11
CA ALA A 256 11.70 14.31 -9.84
C ALA A 256 11.98 12.85 -10.25
N LEU A 257 11.85 11.91 -9.31
CA LEU A 257 12.13 10.47 -9.47
C LEU A 257 11.00 9.60 -8.85
N PRO A 258 9.81 9.56 -9.46
CA PRO A 258 8.61 8.92 -8.87
C PRO A 258 8.70 7.41 -8.68
N TYR A 259 9.63 6.72 -9.33
CA TYR A 259 9.70 5.24 -9.30
C TYR A 259 10.89 4.71 -8.52
N ASP A 260 11.74 5.58 -7.98
CA ASP A 260 12.94 5.21 -7.23
C ASP A 260 12.63 5.18 -5.73
N GLU A 261 12.16 4.02 -5.25
CA GLU A 261 11.76 3.85 -3.85
C GLU A 261 12.88 4.21 -2.86
N GLU A 262 14.11 3.82 -3.12
CA GLU A 262 15.25 4.04 -2.23
C GLU A 262 15.59 5.53 -2.11
N PHE A 263 15.55 6.25 -3.24
CA PHE A 263 15.71 7.70 -3.27
C PHE A 263 14.58 8.42 -2.53
N LEU A 264 13.33 8.00 -2.74
CA LEU A 264 12.17 8.60 -2.07
C LEU A 264 12.15 8.30 -0.56
N LEU A 265 12.60 7.12 -0.15
CA LEU A 265 12.81 6.78 1.27
C LEU A 265 13.88 7.69 1.88
N ALA A 266 15.01 7.90 1.20
CA ALA A 266 16.04 8.82 1.67
C ALA A 266 15.47 10.24 1.82
N ALA A 267 14.70 10.73 0.83
CA ALA A 267 14.05 12.03 0.89
C ALA A 267 13.08 12.18 2.08
N LEU A 268 12.25 11.17 2.35
CA LEU A 268 11.29 11.21 3.46
C LEU A 268 11.98 11.06 4.82
N LEU A 269 13.03 10.24 4.92
CA LEU A 269 13.59 9.80 6.20
C LEU A 269 14.90 10.48 6.59
N HIS A 270 15.50 11.34 5.75
CA HIS A 270 16.84 11.91 5.98
C HIS A 270 17.01 12.60 7.34
N ASP A 271 15.92 13.13 7.90
CA ASP A 271 15.92 13.96 9.11
C ASP A 271 15.27 13.29 10.35
N VAL A 272 14.87 12.01 10.27
CA VAL A 272 14.18 11.33 11.40
C VAL A 272 14.97 11.33 12.70
N GLY A 273 16.30 11.33 12.60
CA GLY A 273 17.17 11.38 13.76
C GLY A 273 17.10 12.69 14.55
N LYS A 274 16.53 13.77 14.00
CA LYS A 274 16.37 15.04 14.74
C LYS A 274 15.44 14.92 15.95
N ALA A 275 14.50 13.98 15.92
CA ALA A 275 13.65 13.67 17.07
C ALA A 275 14.35 12.79 18.12
N ILE A 276 15.46 12.14 17.76
CA ILE A 276 16.20 11.19 18.61
C ILE A 276 17.40 11.90 19.25
N ASP A 277 18.32 12.40 18.42
CA ASP A 277 19.46 13.21 18.83
C ASP A 277 19.66 14.36 17.82
N PRO A 278 19.22 15.59 18.14
CA PRO A 278 19.38 16.73 17.25
C PRO A 278 20.84 17.06 16.87
N LYS A 279 21.83 16.69 17.71
CA LYS A 279 23.23 17.02 17.46
C LYS A 279 23.87 16.04 16.47
N GLU A 280 23.55 14.76 16.62
CA GLU A 280 24.09 13.66 15.81
C GLU A 280 22.96 13.00 15.00
N HIS A 281 22.05 13.80 14.45
CA HIS A 281 20.80 13.31 13.84
C HIS A 281 21.04 12.32 12.69
N VAL A 282 22.09 12.50 11.90
CA VAL A 282 22.41 11.55 10.81
C VAL A 282 22.72 10.16 11.39
N ALA A 283 23.61 10.10 12.39
CA ALA A 283 24.00 8.84 13.00
C ALA A 283 22.83 8.19 13.75
N ALA A 284 22.08 8.97 14.52
CA ALA A 284 20.90 8.49 15.25
C ALA A 284 19.79 8.00 14.31
N GLY A 285 19.58 8.68 13.18
CA GLY A 285 18.62 8.26 12.15
C GLY A 285 19.04 6.95 11.49
N LEU A 286 20.31 6.81 11.10
CA LEU A 286 20.83 5.58 10.51
C LEU A 286 20.78 4.40 11.50
N GLU A 287 21.10 4.62 12.77
CA GLU A 287 20.98 3.59 13.82
C GLU A 287 19.52 3.12 13.98
N ALA A 288 18.56 4.05 13.97
CA ALA A 288 17.13 3.72 14.07
C ALA A 288 16.57 3.02 12.84
N LEU A 289 17.19 3.21 11.66
CA LEU A 289 16.79 2.62 10.39
C LEU A 289 17.58 1.35 10.04
N ASP A 290 18.53 0.92 10.88
CA ASP A 290 19.40 -0.22 10.62
C ASP A 290 18.58 -1.50 10.37
N GLY A 291 18.93 -2.23 9.30
CA GLY A 291 18.20 -3.42 8.85
C GLY A 291 16.82 -3.18 8.23
N LEU A 292 16.33 -1.93 8.16
CA LEU A 292 15.03 -1.59 7.57
C LEU A 292 15.15 -0.96 6.18
N ILE A 293 16.25 -0.22 5.95
CA ILE A 293 16.58 0.43 4.68
C ILE A 293 17.70 -0.30 3.93
N THR A 294 17.80 -0.05 2.63
CA THR A 294 18.88 -0.59 1.79
C THR A 294 20.19 0.16 2.01
N PRO A 295 21.35 -0.43 1.65
CA PRO A 295 22.64 0.27 1.71
C PRO A 295 22.67 1.59 0.91
N ARG A 296 21.98 1.64 -0.23
CA ARG A 296 21.86 2.85 -1.06
C ARG A 296 21.06 3.94 -0.38
N THR A 297 19.90 3.60 0.18
CA THR A 297 19.08 4.54 0.99
C THR A 297 19.90 5.08 2.17
N ALA A 298 20.61 4.20 2.89
CA ALA A 298 21.47 4.58 4.00
C ALA A 298 22.59 5.53 3.55
N TRP A 299 23.24 5.25 2.41
CA TRP A 299 24.30 6.09 1.87
C TRP A 299 23.81 7.50 1.50
N LEU A 300 22.62 7.61 0.89
CA LEU A 300 22.00 8.90 0.58
C LEU A 300 21.70 9.71 1.84
N ILE A 301 21.15 9.07 2.87
CA ILE A 301 20.89 9.71 4.18
C ILE A 301 22.20 10.10 4.86
N GLU A 302 23.22 9.25 4.85
CA GLU A 302 24.52 9.54 5.47
C GLU A 302 25.17 10.80 4.88
N HIS A 303 25.07 10.98 3.56
CA HIS A 303 25.81 12.01 2.84
C HIS A 303 24.99 13.26 2.48
N HIS A 304 23.70 13.33 2.82
CA HIS A 304 22.84 14.48 2.44
C HIS A 304 23.41 15.82 2.95
N SER A 305 23.97 15.86 4.17
CA SER A 305 24.63 17.04 4.72
C SER A 305 25.91 17.42 3.96
N GLU A 306 26.71 16.44 3.51
CA GLU A 306 27.88 16.70 2.67
C GLU A 306 27.48 17.25 1.29
N ALA A 307 26.33 16.84 0.77
CA ALA A 307 25.78 17.33 -0.50
C ALA A 307 25.38 18.81 -0.44
N HIS A 308 24.89 19.29 0.70
CA HIS A 308 24.70 20.72 0.93
C HIS A 308 26.02 21.49 0.89
N ALA A 309 27.03 21.02 1.62
CA ALA A 309 28.36 21.64 1.62
C ALA A 309 29.01 21.62 0.23
N LEU A 310 28.77 20.56 -0.56
CA LEU A 310 29.22 20.48 -1.95
C LEU A 310 28.60 21.57 -2.80
N ARG A 311 27.29 21.78 -2.69
CA ARG A 311 26.57 22.82 -3.44
C ARG A 311 26.98 24.23 -3.03
N GLU A 312 27.25 24.45 -1.75
CA GLU A 312 27.75 25.73 -1.24
C GLU A 312 29.23 25.98 -1.57
N GLY A 313 29.93 24.98 -2.12
CA GLY A 313 31.36 25.07 -2.44
C GLY A 313 32.26 25.02 -1.20
N THR A 314 31.74 24.57 -0.05
CA THR A 314 32.45 24.49 1.23
C THR A 314 33.02 23.09 1.49
N LEU A 315 32.64 22.08 0.70
CA LEU A 315 33.12 20.71 0.86
C LEU A 315 34.60 20.57 0.44
N GLY A 316 35.38 19.89 1.29
CA GLY A 316 36.79 19.63 1.03
C GLY A 316 37.01 18.71 -0.19
N VAL A 317 38.12 18.93 -0.91
CA VAL A 317 38.46 18.22 -2.17
C VAL A 317 38.43 16.70 -2.04
N ARG A 318 38.88 16.15 -0.91
CA ARG A 318 38.88 14.69 -0.68
C ARG A 318 37.46 14.13 -0.56
N ALA A 319 36.61 14.77 0.24
CA ALA A 319 35.22 14.36 0.42
C ALA A 319 34.46 14.51 -0.91
N ARG A 320 34.66 15.61 -1.63
CA ARG A 320 34.10 15.81 -2.97
C ARG A 320 34.44 14.69 -3.94
N ARG A 321 35.74 14.31 -4.05
CA ARG A 321 36.17 13.21 -4.93
C ARG A 321 35.57 11.86 -4.53
N ARG A 322 35.37 11.63 -3.23
CA ARG A 322 34.71 10.42 -2.71
C ARG A 322 33.24 10.38 -3.15
N LEU A 323 32.52 11.49 -3.02
CA LEU A 323 31.12 11.60 -3.48
C LEU A 323 31.01 11.42 -5.00
N GLU A 324 31.86 12.11 -5.78
CA GLU A 324 31.89 12.03 -7.26
C GLU A 324 32.19 10.62 -7.80
N ALA A 325 32.75 9.73 -6.98
CA ALA A 325 33.04 8.35 -7.36
C ALA A 325 31.86 7.39 -7.11
N SER A 326 30.82 7.82 -6.41
CA SER A 326 29.61 7.03 -6.18
C SER A 326 28.75 6.98 -7.45
N GLU A 327 28.08 5.86 -7.68
CA GLU A 327 27.10 5.72 -8.76
C GLU A 327 25.86 6.59 -8.50
N ASP A 328 25.54 6.84 -7.22
CA ASP A 328 24.40 7.64 -6.74
C ASP A 328 24.71 9.13 -6.55
N TYR A 329 25.80 9.62 -7.17
CA TYR A 329 26.24 11.00 -6.99
C TYR A 329 25.22 12.03 -7.49
N GLU A 330 24.54 11.75 -8.61
CA GLU A 330 23.56 12.66 -9.18
C GLU A 330 22.27 12.68 -8.36
N GLU A 331 21.84 11.52 -7.85
CA GLU A 331 20.72 11.37 -6.92
C GLU A 331 21.01 12.09 -5.60
N LEU A 332 22.22 11.98 -5.06
CA LEU A 332 22.61 12.72 -3.86
C LEU A 332 22.53 14.25 -4.06
N LYS A 333 22.95 14.74 -5.23
CA LYS A 333 22.81 16.17 -5.59
C LYS A 333 21.36 16.58 -5.75
N LEU A 334 20.53 15.71 -6.32
CA LEU A 334 19.10 15.92 -6.46
C LEU A 334 18.43 15.97 -5.09
N LEU A 335 18.78 15.07 -4.17
CA LEU A 335 18.29 15.06 -2.79
C LEU A 335 18.57 16.42 -2.11
N ALA A 336 19.79 16.94 -2.21
CA ALA A 336 20.14 18.26 -1.65
C ALA A 336 19.38 19.43 -2.32
N GLN A 337 18.95 19.28 -3.58
CA GLN A 337 18.10 20.25 -4.25
C GLN A 337 16.67 20.19 -3.72
N CYS A 338 16.09 18.99 -3.60
CA CYS A 338 14.78 18.75 -3.01
C CYS A 338 14.74 19.25 -1.56
N ASP A 339 15.77 18.95 -0.76
CA ASP A 339 15.90 19.43 0.62
C ASP A 339 15.80 20.95 0.71
N LEU A 340 16.59 21.68 -0.08
CA LEU A 340 16.54 23.15 -0.05
C LEU A 340 15.19 23.67 -0.54
N ALA A 341 14.64 23.08 -1.59
CA ALA A 341 13.36 23.50 -2.15
C ALA A 341 12.19 23.18 -1.21
N GLY A 342 12.33 22.18 -0.33
CA GLY A 342 11.35 21.82 0.71
C GLY A 342 11.30 22.76 1.91
N ARG A 343 11.93 23.94 1.79
CA ARG A 343 11.94 25.00 2.82
C ARG A 343 10.96 26.12 2.48
N ALA A 344 9.72 25.75 2.15
CA ALA A 344 8.69 26.67 1.66
C ALA A 344 7.47 26.73 2.60
N ARG A 345 6.83 27.90 2.66
CA ARG A 345 5.63 28.13 3.48
C ARG A 345 4.36 27.87 2.69
N GLY A 346 3.38 27.23 3.31
CA GLY A 346 2.03 27.11 2.77
C GLY A 346 1.92 26.22 1.52
N VAL A 347 2.90 25.33 1.33
CA VAL A 347 2.86 24.29 0.31
C VAL A 347 1.93 23.17 0.75
N ALA A 348 1.06 22.71 -0.15
CA ALA A 348 0.27 21.52 0.10
C ALA A 348 1.17 20.29 -0.03
N VAL A 349 1.15 19.43 0.99
CA VAL A 349 1.90 18.16 1.01
C VAL A 349 0.94 17.04 1.36
N ALA A 350 1.29 15.82 0.95
CA ALA A 350 0.66 14.62 1.44
C ALA A 350 0.82 14.52 2.97
N ASP A 351 -0.11 13.83 3.64
CA ASP A 351 0.13 13.43 5.02
C ASP A 351 1.12 12.25 5.10
N VAL A 352 1.58 11.93 6.32
CA VAL A 352 2.54 10.82 6.56
C VAL A 352 2.01 9.50 6.00
N ARG A 353 0.70 9.26 6.12
CA ARG A 353 0.08 8.00 5.69
C ARG A 353 0.06 7.91 4.18
N GLU A 354 -0.35 8.97 3.50
CA GLU A 354 -0.35 9.05 2.04
C GLU A 354 1.07 8.86 1.45
N ALA A 355 2.10 9.45 2.08
CA ALA A 355 3.48 9.28 1.67
C ALA A 355 3.97 7.82 1.84
N LEU A 356 3.69 7.20 2.99
CA LEU A 356 4.08 5.82 3.26
C LEU A 356 3.29 4.81 2.42
N ASP A 357 2.01 5.05 2.17
CA ASP A 357 1.17 4.22 1.30
C ASP A 357 1.69 4.24 -0.15
N TYR A 358 2.16 5.39 -0.62
CA TYR A 358 2.81 5.51 -1.92
C TYR A 358 4.09 4.67 -2.01
N LEU A 359 4.98 4.78 -1.02
CA LEU A 359 6.23 4.01 -0.96
C LEU A 359 5.97 2.51 -0.81
N ARG A 360 4.98 2.13 -0.01
CA ARG A 360 4.53 0.75 0.16
C ARG A 360 4.02 0.17 -1.15
N GLU A 361 3.26 0.94 -1.92
CA GLU A 361 2.78 0.51 -3.24
C GLU A 361 3.93 0.41 -4.26
N LEU A 362 4.95 1.27 -4.19
CA LEU A 362 6.18 1.15 -4.98
C LEU A 362 6.97 -0.12 -4.63
N ALA A 363 7.20 -0.37 -3.33
CA ALA A 363 7.92 -1.55 -2.86
C ALA A 363 7.26 -2.85 -3.31
N ARG A 364 5.93 -2.91 -3.31
CA ARG A 364 5.18 -4.07 -3.83
C ARG A 364 5.36 -4.26 -5.34
N THR A 365 5.53 -3.19 -6.11
CA THR A 365 5.66 -3.26 -7.58
C THR A 365 7.07 -3.39 -8.11
N CYS A 366 8.04 -2.79 -7.41
CA CYS A 366 9.42 -2.65 -7.84
C CYS A 366 10.40 -3.44 -6.98
N GLY A 367 10.00 -3.88 -5.78
CA GLY A 367 10.83 -4.68 -4.87
C GLY A 367 11.28 -5.98 -5.51
N GLU A 368 12.53 -6.31 -5.28
CA GLU A 368 13.22 -7.53 -5.73
C GLU A 368 12.56 -8.82 -5.22
#